data_AF-A0A954F3F6-F1
#
_entry.id   AF-A0A954F3F6-F1
#
_cell.length_a   1.000
_cell.length_b   1.000
_cell.length_c   1.000
_cell.angle_alpha   90.00
_cell.angle_beta   90.00
_cell.angle_gamma   90.00
#
_symmetry.space_group_name_H-M   'P 1'
#
loop_
_entity.id
_entity.type
_entity.pdbx_description
1 polymer ?
#
loop_
_entity_poly.entity_id
_entity_poly.type
_entity_poly.pdbx_seq_one_letter_code
_entity_poly.pdbx_strand_id
1 'polypeptide(L)'
;MKTLTYLNWILIPFLALSCGSEAPEPPQDPAPASKPSGIVWLDADPGDSLQVATARNELADGVVVTIEGVIGGSSKPFIEGLSAFTLVDFSVPSCSAEEGCETPWDYCCAEPNVMASNTVFVEFRDGDSVRSESLNGVNGLKPLAPVAIHGTIERDPQGNVTLVASGIRVLSK
;
A
#
# COMPACT_ATOMS: atom_id res chain seq x y z
N MET A 1 52.61 65.70 7.02
CA MET A 1 52.98 66.36 8.30
C MET A 1 51.72 66.38 9.16
N LYS A 2 51.65 65.53 10.21
CA LYS A 2 51.47 65.90 11.65
C LYS A 2 50.30 66.88 11.84
N THR A 3 49.19 66.56 12.53
CA THR A 3 49.01 66.17 13.95
C THR A 3 47.53 65.76 14.16
N LEU A 4 47.16 64.59 14.71
CA LEU A 4 47.09 64.21 16.14
C LEU A 4 46.15 65.07 16.99
N THR A 5 45.13 64.47 17.65
CA THR A 5 44.62 64.80 19.03
C THR A 5 43.26 64.14 19.37
N TYR A 6 43.34 63.18 20.30
CA TYR A 6 42.44 62.72 21.40
C TYR A 6 41.03 62.14 21.12
N LEU A 7 40.75 60.87 21.47
CA LEU A 7 40.56 60.24 22.81
C LEU A 7 39.11 60.38 23.31
N ASN A 8 38.33 59.31 23.17
CA ASN A 8 37.28 59.01 24.15
C ASN A 8 37.15 57.49 24.30
N TRP A 9 37.53 57.00 25.48
CA TRP A 9 37.30 55.63 25.92
C TRP A 9 35.85 55.52 26.39
N ILE A 10 35.07 54.66 25.74
CA ILE A 10 33.83 54.13 26.32
C ILE A 10 33.98 52.62 26.42
N LEU A 11 34.12 52.14 27.65
CA LEU A 11 33.92 50.76 28.06
C LEU A 11 32.46 50.37 27.80
N ILE A 12 32.23 49.41 26.90
CA ILE A 12 30.92 48.77 26.73
C ILE A 12 31.00 47.37 27.36
N PRO A 13 30.10 47.02 28.30
CA PRO A 13 30.11 45.73 28.96
C PRO A 13 29.56 44.62 28.04
N PHE A 14 30.16 43.46 28.23
CA PHE A 14 29.81 42.15 27.68
C PHE A 14 28.33 41.81 27.91
N LEU A 15 27.60 41.49 26.83
CA LEU A 15 26.37 40.71 26.88
C LEU A 15 26.53 39.54 25.92
N ALA A 16 26.79 38.36 26.50
CA ALA A 16 26.83 37.10 25.80
C ALA A 16 25.40 36.72 25.38
N LEU A 17 25.10 36.80 24.08
CA LEU A 17 23.91 36.17 23.52
C LEU A 17 24.27 34.79 22.97
N SER A 18 23.80 33.79 23.72
CA SER A 18 23.16 32.57 23.24
C SER A 18 23.90 31.75 22.18
N CYS A 19 24.69 30.80 22.68
CA CYS A 19 25.05 29.57 21.98
C CYS A 19 23.75 28.85 21.58
N GLY A 20 23.43 28.85 20.28
CA GLY A 20 22.35 28.04 19.72
C GLY A 20 22.78 26.58 19.75
N SER A 21 22.38 25.86 20.80
CA SER A 21 22.38 24.41 20.79
C SER A 21 21.25 23.95 19.89
N GLU A 22 21.57 23.57 18.66
CA GLU A 22 20.69 22.77 17.81
C GLU A 22 20.46 21.44 18.54
N ALA A 23 19.28 21.32 19.16
CA ALA A 23 18.85 20.07 19.74
C ALA A 23 18.64 19.07 18.59
N PRO A 24 19.13 17.82 18.70
CA PRO A 24 18.83 16.80 17.72
C PRO A 24 17.31 16.62 17.67
N GLU A 25 16.73 16.83 16.48
CA GLU A 25 15.32 16.61 16.25
C GLU A 25 14.99 15.14 16.57
N PRO A 26 14.00 14.87 17.42
CA PRO A 26 13.61 13.50 17.72
C PRO A 26 13.23 12.79 16.41
N PRO A 27 13.50 11.48 16.28
CA PRO A 27 13.12 10.73 15.09
C PRO A 27 11.62 10.93 14.82
N GLN A 28 11.31 11.58 13.70
CA GLN A 28 9.95 11.77 13.27
C GLN A 28 9.41 10.41 12.84
N ASP A 29 8.44 9.88 13.59
CA ASP A 29 7.65 8.74 13.15
C ASP A 29 7.07 9.05 11.75
N PRO A 30 7.10 8.10 10.80
CA PRO A 30 6.53 8.32 9.48
C PRO A 30 5.06 8.72 9.63
N ALA A 31 4.69 9.85 9.04
CA ALA A 31 3.32 10.34 9.04
C ALA A 31 2.37 9.25 8.52
N PRO A 32 1.18 9.08 9.13
CA PRO A 32 0.20 8.12 8.65
C PRO A 32 -0.11 8.42 7.18
N ALA A 33 -0.01 7.40 6.33
CA ALA A 33 -0.28 7.53 4.90
C ALA A 33 -1.72 8.05 4.71
N SER A 34 -1.86 9.26 4.17
CA SER A 34 -3.13 9.86 3.82
C SER A 34 -3.87 8.96 2.82
N LYS A 35 -5.19 8.81 2.97
CA LYS A 35 -6.00 8.03 2.03
C LYS A 35 -5.92 8.64 0.62
N PRO A 36 -5.55 7.85 -0.40
CA PRO A 36 -5.66 8.23 -1.81
C PRO A 36 -7.03 8.79 -2.14
N SER A 37 -7.04 9.90 -2.88
CA SER A 37 -8.28 10.52 -3.33
C SER A 37 -8.93 9.66 -4.42
N GLY A 38 -10.26 9.49 -4.37
CA GLY A 38 -11.00 8.74 -5.39
C GLY A 38 -11.07 7.22 -5.16
N ILE A 39 -10.48 6.69 -4.09
CA ILE A 39 -10.73 5.32 -3.65
C ILE A 39 -11.93 5.30 -2.70
N VAL A 40 -12.90 4.46 -3.00
CA VAL A 40 -14.05 4.25 -2.12
C VAL A 40 -13.67 3.23 -1.05
N TRP A 41 -13.55 3.71 0.18
CA TRP A 41 -13.36 2.88 1.36
C TRP A 41 -14.72 2.50 1.91
N LEU A 42 -15.02 1.21 1.90
CA LEU A 42 -16.32 0.70 2.31
C LEU A 42 -16.34 0.50 3.84
N ASP A 43 -17.22 1.22 4.52
CA ASP A 43 -17.45 1.07 5.96
C ASP A 43 -18.38 -0.12 6.26
N ALA A 44 -19.32 -0.39 5.35
CA ALA A 44 -20.27 -1.50 5.42
C ALA A 44 -19.78 -2.70 4.61
N ASP A 45 -20.39 -3.86 4.85
CA ASP A 45 -20.12 -5.07 4.08
C ASP A 45 -20.62 -4.86 2.64
N PRO A 46 -19.77 -5.04 1.61
CA PRO A 46 -20.20 -4.96 0.21
C PRO A 46 -21.24 -6.02 -0.22
N GLY A 47 -21.63 -6.93 0.66
CA GLY A 47 -22.64 -7.96 0.41
C GLY A 47 -21.99 -9.33 0.18
N ASP A 48 -22.76 -10.27 -0.38
CA ASP A 48 -22.27 -11.63 -0.62
C ASP A 48 -20.99 -11.62 -1.47
N SER A 49 -19.95 -12.27 -0.98
CA SER A 49 -18.63 -12.34 -1.59
C SER A 49 -18.36 -13.70 -2.23
N LEU A 50 -17.58 -13.69 -3.31
CA LEU A 50 -16.97 -14.89 -3.87
C LEU A 50 -15.51 -15.01 -3.46
N GLN A 51 -15.00 -16.24 -3.48
CA GLN A 51 -13.58 -16.51 -3.36
C GLN A 51 -12.86 -16.14 -4.67
N VAL A 52 -11.59 -15.73 -4.56
CA VAL A 52 -10.75 -15.32 -5.70
C VAL A 52 -10.71 -16.38 -6.79
N ALA A 53 -10.56 -17.65 -6.42
CA ALA A 53 -10.50 -18.78 -7.34
C ALA A 53 -11.80 -18.92 -8.14
N THR A 54 -12.96 -18.83 -7.48
CA THR A 54 -14.26 -18.87 -8.16
C THR A 54 -14.39 -17.71 -9.13
N ALA A 55 -14.08 -16.49 -8.69
CA ALA A 55 -14.13 -15.31 -9.55
C ALA A 55 -13.23 -15.46 -10.78
N ARG A 56 -11.99 -15.92 -10.57
CA ARG A 56 -10.99 -16.12 -11.62
C ARG A 56 -11.35 -17.21 -12.61
N ASN A 57 -11.94 -18.31 -12.16
CA ASN A 57 -12.09 -19.50 -13.00
C ASN A 57 -13.48 -19.59 -13.64
N GLU A 58 -14.50 -18.91 -13.08
CA GLU A 58 -15.89 -19.11 -13.49
C GLU A 58 -16.56 -17.85 -14.05
N LEU A 59 -16.15 -16.65 -13.64
CA LEU A 59 -16.83 -15.42 -14.08
C LEU A 59 -16.40 -14.95 -15.46
N ALA A 60 -17.36 -14.52 -16.27
CA ALA A 60 -17.08 -13.89 -17.54
C ALA A 60 -16.50 -12.48 -17.39
N ASP A 61 -15.92 -11.98 -18.48
CA ASP A 61 -15.55 -10.57 -18.62
C ASP A 61 -16.77 -9.64 -18.44
N GLY A 62 -16.57 -8.50 -17.80
CA GLY A 62 -17.62 -7.50 -17.53
C GLY A 62 -18.54 -7.81 -16.33
N VAL A 63 -18.34 -8.94 -15.63
CA VAL A 63 -19.14 -9.27 -14.44
C VAL A 63 -18.77 -8.36 -13.27
N VAL A 64 -19.77 -7.71 -12.68
CA VAL A 64 -19.62 -6.96 -11.42
C VAL A 64 -19.77 -7.92 -10.24
N VAL A 65 -18.82 -7.89 -9.32
CA VAL A 65 -18.72 -8.85 -8.22
C VAL A 65 -18.02 -8.25 -7.01
N THR A 66 -18.31 -8.81 -5.84
CA THR A 66 -17.52 -8.64 -4.62
C THR A 66 -16.69 -9.91 -4.42
N ILE A 67 -15.37 -9.78 -4.28
CA ILE A 67 -14.49 -10.91 -3.96
C ILE A 67 -13.73 -10.66 -2.67
N GLU A 68 -13.38 -11.73 -1.99
CA GLU A 68 -12.54 -11.67 -0.78
C GLU A 68 -11.28 -12.50 -0.91
N GLY A 69 -10.21 -12.03 -0.29
CA GLY A 69 -8.93 -12.73 -0.25
C GLY A 69 -7.89 -11.99 0.60
N VAL A 70 -6.63 -12.39 0.43
CA VAL A 70 -5.48 -11.87 1.16
C VAL A 70 -4.54 -11.16 0.19
N ILE A 71 -4.08 -9.94 0.53
CA ILE A 71 -3.07 -9.26 -0.27
C ILE A 71 -1.72 -10.02 -0.16
N GLY A 72 -1.18 -10.47 -1.28
CA GLY A 72 0.01 -11.32 -1.32
C GLY A 72 0.29 -11.90 -2.71
N GLY A 73 1.00 -13.02 -2.77
CA GLY A 73 1.31 -13.76 -4.00
C GLY A 73 2.63 -13.40 -4.67
N SER A 74 3.38 -12.44 -4.10
CA SER A 74 4.75 -12.13 -4.49
C SER A 74 5.47 -11.43 -3.33
N SER A 75 6.79 -11.28 -3.43
CA SER A 75 7.58 -10.53 -2.42
C SER A 75 7.18 -9.06 -2.34
N LYS A 76 6.68 -8.49 -3.44
CA LYS A 76 6.15 -7.12 -3.55
C LYS A 76 4.73 -7.17 -4.12
N PRO A 77 3.70 -7.48 -3.30
CA PRO A 77 2.35 -7.67 -3.79
C PRO A 77 1.69 -6.35 -4.19
N PHE A 78 2.19 -5.21 -3.72
CA PHE A 78 1.80 -3.88 -4.18
C PHE A 78 2.72 -3.40 -5.29
N ILE A 79 2.14 -2.78 -6.31
CA ILE A 79 2.93 -2.08 -7.32
C ILE A 79 3.36 -0.72 -6.76
N GLU A 80 4.66 -0.45 -6.83
CA GLU A 80 5.22 0.80 -6.31
C GLU A 80 4.65 2.00 -7.08
N GLY A 81 4.16 3.00 -6.35
CA GLY A 81 3.57 4.21 -6.92
C GLY A 81 2.23 4.02 -7.63
N LEU A 82 1.63 2.82 -7.63
CA LEU A 82 0.33 2.58 -8.27
C LEU A 82 -0.69 2.01 -7.29
N SER A 83 -1.97 2.33 -7.53
CA SER A 83 -3.09 1.77 -6.79
C SER A 83 -3.46 0.40 -7.33
N ALA A 84 -2.52 -0.53 -7.24
CA ALA A 84 -2.70 -1.89 -7.71
C ALA A 84 -1.92 -2.90 -6.85
N PHE A 85 -2.47 -4.09 -6.71
CA PHE A 85 -1.85 -5.18 -5.96
C PHE A 85 -2.38 -6.55 -6.38
N THR A 86 -1.67 -7.60 -5.99
CA THR A 86 -2.11 -8.99 -6.17
C THR A 86 -2.94 -9.45 -4.96
N LEU A 87 -4.03 -10.15 -5.25
CA LEU A 87 -4.93 -10.75 -4.26
C LEU A 87 -4.89 -12.28 -4.40
N VAL A 88 -4.75 -12.97 -3.28
CA VAL A 88 -4.68 -14.43 -3.17
C VAL A 88 -5.95 -14.96 -2.51
N ASP A 89 -6.45 -16.07 -3.01
CA ASP A 89 -7.58 -16.80 -2.42
C ASP A 89 -7.30 -17.25 -0.99
N PHE A 90 -8.32 -17.23 -0.12
CA PHE A 90 -8.17 -17.69 1.27
C PHE A 90 -7.88 -19.19 1.39
N SER A 91 -8.20 -19.98 0.37
CA SER A 91 -7.91 -21.42 0.36
C SER A 91 -6.43 -21.76 0.17
N VAL A 92 -5.61 -20.79 -0.28
CA VAL A 92 -4.17 -20.99 -0.39
C VAL A 92 -3.53 -20.77 0.98
N PRO A 93 -2.95 -21.81 1.62
CA PRO A 93 -2.31 -21.64 2.91
C PRO A 93 -1.08 -20.76 2.78
N SER A 94 -0.93 -19.79 3.69
CA SER A 94 0.31 -19.04 3.84
C SER A 94 1.44 -19.95 4.31
N CYS A 95 2.66 -19.68 3.87
CA CYS A 95 3.81 -20.48 4.25
C CYS A 95 4.09 -20.39 5.76
N SER A 96 4.43 -21.53 6.34
CA SER A 96 4.89 -21.66 7.71
C SER A 96 6.30 -21.11 7.89
N ALA A 97 6.68 -20.82 9.14
CA ALA A 97 8.03 -20.33 9.44
C ALA A 97 9.13 -21.37 9.14
N GLU A 98 8.80 -22.65 9.07
CA GLU A 98 9.76 -23.74 8.84
C GLU A 98 10.11 -23.93 7.36
N GLU A 99 9.32 -23.34 6.44
CA GLU A 99 9.53 -23.46 4.99
C GLU A 99 10.56 -22.46 4.45
N GLY A 100 11.09 -21.58 5.31
CA GLY A 100 12.20 -20.69 4.95
C GLY A 100 11.85 -19.56 3.98
N CYS A 101 10.55 -19.26 3.77
CA CYS A 101 10.14 -18.10 3.00
C CYS A 101 10.50 -16.81 3.76
N GLU A 102 11.34 -15.97 3.15
CA GLU A 102 11.74 -14.67 3.71
C GLU A 102 10.52 -13.74 3.89
N THR A 103 9.57 -13.81 2.94
CA THR A 103 8.36 -13.03 2.97
C THR A 103 7.13 -13.93 2.95
N PRO A 104 6.48 -14.27 4.08
CA PRO A 104 5.42 -15.30 4.12
C PRO A 104 4.18 -15.00 3.25
N TRP A 105 4.03 -13.76 2.77
CA TRP A 105 2.99 -13.35 1.82
C TRP A 105 3.34 -13.60 0.36
N ASP A 106 4.54 -14.05 0.04
CA ASP A 106 4.95 -14.38 -1.34
C ASP A 106 4.49 -15.77 -1.79
N TYR A 107 4.06 -16.61 -0.84
CA TYR A 107 3.67 -17.99 -1.06
C TYR A 107 4.77 -18.83 -1.75
N CYS A 108 6.04 -18.62 -1.36
CA CYS A 108 7.19 -19.32 -1.96
C CYS A 108 7.12 -20.86 -1.82
N CYS A 109 6.35 -21.35 -0.85
CA CYS A 109 6.06 -22.76 -0.61
C CYS A 109 4.96 -23.33 -1.53
N ALA A 110 4.15 -22.49 -2.17
CA ALA A 110 3.03 -22.92 -2.98
C ALA A 110 3.46 -23.26 -4.41
N GLU A 111 2.87 -24.31 -4.98
CA GLU A 111 3.11 -24.69 -6.36
C GLU A 111 2.65 -23.58 -7.35
N PRO A 112 3.41 -23.29 -8.42
CA PRO A 112 3.08 -22.20 -9.33
C PRO A 112 1.69 -22.32 -9.98
N ASN A 113 1.20 -23.53 -10.24
CA ASN A 113 -0.13 -23.76 -10.81
C ASN A 113 -1.27 -23.48 -9.80
N VAL A 114 -1.01 -23.69 -8.51
CA VAL A 114 -1.92 -23.31 -7.42
C VAL A 114 -1.98 -21.80 -7.37
N MET A 115 -0.84 -21.11 -7.35
CA MET A 115 -0.81 -19.64 -7.33
C MET A 115 -1.46 -19.04 -8.58
N ALA A 116 -1.19 -19.61 -9.76
CA ALA A 116 -1.87 -19.20 -10.98
C ALA A 116 -3.38 -19.29 -10.76
N SER A 117 -3.93 -20.45 -10.39
CA SER A 117 -5.39 -20.69 -10.30
C SER A 117 -6.14 -19.93 -9.21
N ASN A 118 -5.42 -19.30 -8.27
CA ASN A 118 -5.97 -18.73 -7.04
C ASN A 118 -5.56 -17.27 -6.82
N THR A 119 -5.10 -16.58 -7.86
CA THR A 119 -4.73 -15.16 -7.78
C THR A 119 -5.39 -14.31 -8.85
N VAL A 120 -5.70 -13.08 -8.48
CA VAL A 120 -6.13 -12.02 -9.41
C VAL A 120 -5.34 -10.76 -9.17
N PHE A 121 -5.18 -9.96 -10.21
CA PHE A 121 -4.63 -8.62 -10.08
C PHE A 121 -5.74 -7.63 -9.80
N VAL A 122 -5.51 -6.67 -8.92
CA VAL A 122 -6.50 -5.66 -8.54
C VAL A 122 -5.97 -4.30 -8.94
N GLU A 123 -6.80 -3.51 -9.63
CA GLU A 123 -6.46 -2.16 -10.05
C GLU A 123 -7.55 -1.16 -9.64
N PHE A 124 -7.14 -0.01 -9.10
CA PHE A 124 -8.02 1.15 -8.97
C PHE A 124 -7.65 2.13 -10.08
N ARG A 125 -8.60 2.39 -10.98
CA ARG A 125 -8.37 3.20 -12.18
C ARG A 125 -8.99 4.60 -12.10
N ASP A 126 -8.43 5.51 -12.88
CA ASP A 126 -9.03 6.76 -13.31
C ASP A 126 -9.08 6.77 -14.85
N GLY A 127 -10.28 6.58 -15.39
CA GLY A 127 -10.45 6.19 -16.80
C GLY A 127 -9.74 4.86 -17.09
N ASP A 128 -8.89 4.86 -18.11
CA ASP A 128 -8.15 3.66 -18.55
C ASP A 128 -6.82 3.45 -17.82
N SER A 129 -6.41 4.39 -16.94
CA SER A 129 -5.11 4.34 -16.26
C SER A 129 -5.26 3.94 -14.80
N VAL A 130 -4.33 3.11 -14.31
CA VAL A 130 -4.20 2.85 -12.86
C VAL A 130 -3.78 4.13 -12.16
N ARG A 131 -4.40 4.44 -11.01
CA ARG A 131 -4.05 5.65 -10.25
C ARG A 131 -2.61 5.60 -9.75
N SER A 132 -1.94 6.74 -9.79
CA SER A 132 -0.51 6.88 -9.46
C SER A 132 -0.25 7.15 -7.98
N GLU A 133 -0.84 6.35 -7.10
CA GLU A 133 -0.66 6.43 -5.65
C GLU A 133 -0.57 5.02 -5.06
N SER A 134 0.45 4.72 -4.25
CA SER A 134 0.57 3.40 -3.64
C SER A 134 -0.46 3.19 -2.53
N LEU A 135 -0.98 1.96 -2.43
CA LEU A 135 -1.92 1.57 -1.38
C LEU A 135 -1.26 0.90 -0.17
N ASN A 136 0.03 0.60 -0.24
CA ASN A 136 0.71 -0.06 0.87
C ASN A 136 0.78 0.86 2.10
N GLY A 137 0.35 0.36 3.26
CA GLY A 137 0.29 1.10 4.52
C GLY A 137 -0.96 1.99 4.67
N VAL A 138 -1.79 2.13 3.63
CA VAL A 138 -2.98 2.97 3.68
C VAL A 138 -4.14 2.23 4.34
N ASN A 139 -4.74 2.82 5.38
CA ASN A 139 -5.98 2.34 6.00
C ASN A 139 -5.96 0.84 6.37
N GLY A 140 -4.80 0.33 6.79
CA GLY A 140 -4.61 -1.08 7.19
C GLY A 140 -4.27 -2.03 6.04
N LEU A 141 -4.22 -1.56 4.79
CA LEU A 141 -3.72 -2.34 3.66
C LEU A 141 -2.22 -2.56 3.82
N LYS A 142 -1.83 -3.83 3.78
CA LYS A 142 -0.45 -4.31 3.87
C LYS A 142 -0.42 -5.76 3.40
N PRO A 143 0.75 -6.37 3.16
CA PRO A 143 0.81 -7.80 2.91
C PRO A 143 0.13 -8.59 4.04
N LEU A 144 -0.56 -9.67 3.67
CA LEU A 144 -1.41 -10.49 4.54
C LEU A 144 -2.69 -9.82 5.08
N ALA A 145 -3.03 -8.60 4.64
CA ALA A 145 -4.32 -8.01 4.99
C ALA A 145 -5.46 -8.77 4.28
N PRO A 146 -6.45 -9.31 5.02
CA PRO A 146 -7.67 -9.83 4.42
C PRO A 146 -8.55 -8.66 3.98
N VAL A 147 -9.08 -8.71 2.75
CA VAL A 147 -9.86 -7.64 2.15
C VAL A 147 -11.06 -8.18 1.39
N ALA A 148 -12.13 -7.38 1.37
CA ALA A 148 -13.24 -7.52 0.43
C ALA A 148 -13.15 -6.39 -0.59
N ILE A 149 -13.28 -6.71 -1.87
CA ILE A 149 -13.15 -5.76 -2.97
C ILE A 149 -14.34 -5.91 -3.91
N HIS A 150 -15.05 -4.81 -4.11
CA HIS A 150 -16.11 -4.70 -5.09
C HIS A 150 -15.52 -4.15 -6.39
N GLY A 151 -15.86 -4.75 -7.53
CA GLY A 151 -15.32 -4.35 -8.82
C GLY A 151 -15.87 -5.14 -10.00
N THR A 152 -15.26 -4.91 -11.16
CA THR A 152 -15.62 -5.57 -12.43
C THR A 152 -14.49 -6.49 -12.87
N ILE A 153 -14.82 -7.71 -13.28
CA ILE A 153 -13.87 -8.65 -13.88
C ILE A 153 -13.51 -8.20 -15.28
N GLU A 154 -12.21 -8.05 -15.54
CA GLU A 154 -11.64 -7.89 -16.86
C GLU A 154 -10.70 -9.05 -17.20
N ARG A 155 -10.76 -9.51 -18.45
CA ARG A 155 -9.82 -10.51 -18.98
C ARG A 155 -9.06 -10.01 -20.18
N ASP A 156 -7.74 -10.16 -20.12
CA ASP A 156 -6.89 -9.90 -21.28
C ASP A 156 -6.91 -11.08 -22.28
N PRO A 157 -6.41 -10.90 -23.52
CA PRO A 157 -6.34 -11.97 -24.52
C PRO A 157 -5.51 -13.19 -24.10
N GLN A 158 -4.64 -13.06 -23.11
CA GLN A 158 -3.81 -14.11 -22.54
C GLN A 158 -4.54 -14.86 -21.40
N GLY A 159 -5.74 -14.41 -21.03
CA GLY A 159 -6.57 -14.98 -19.98
C GLY A 159 -6.19 -14.52 -18.57
N ASN A 160 -5.34 -13.49 -18.42
CA ASN A 160 -5.08 -12.89 -17.12
C ASN A 160 -6.34 -12.15 -16.65
N VAL A 161 -6.61 -12.25 -15.34
CA VAL A 161 -7.79 -11.66 -14.71
C VAL A 161 -7.37 -10.46 -13.89
N THR A 162 -7.98 -9.32 -14.22
CA THR A 162 -7.89 -8.09 -13.44
C THR A 162 -9.26 -7.79 -12.85
N LEU A 163 -9.32 -7.51 -11.55
CA LEU A 163 -10.48 -6.89 -10.92
C LEU A 163 -10.29 -5.37 -10.94
N VAL A 164 -11.08 -4.68 -11.75
CA VAL A 164 -11.13 -3.22 -11.74
C VAL A 164 -11.98 -2.80 -10.55
N ALA A 165 -11.31 -2.40 -9.48
CA ALA A 165 -11.93 -2.15 -8.19
C ALA A 165 -12.64 -0.79 -8.14
N SER A 166 -13.87 -0.81 -7.63
CA SER A 166 -14.68 0.37 -7.36
C SER A 166 -14.84 0.64 -5.86
N GLY A 167 -14.58 -0.35 -5.01
CA GLY A 167 -14.55 -0.17 -3.55
C GLY A 167 -13.79 -1.27 -2.83
N ILE A 168 -13.24 -0.93 -1.65
CA ILE A 168 -12.45 -1.87 -0.83
C ILE A 168 -12.73 -1.72 0.65
N ARG A 169 -12.71 -2.86 1.34
CA ARG A 169 -12.78 -2.97 2.80
C ARG A 169 -11.67 -3.87 3.31
N VAL A 170 -11.01 -3.46 4.39
CA VAL A 170 -10.17 -4.37 5.20
C VAL A 170 -11.08 -5.16 6.14
N LEU A 171 -10.97 -6.49 6.08
CA LEU A 171 -11.73 -7.37 6.94
C LEU A 171 -11.09 -7.44 8.32
N SER A 172 -11.93 -7.38 9.36
CA SER A 172 -11.45 -7.59 10.73
C SER A 172 -11.24 -9.10 10.94
N LYS A 173 -10.10 -9.46 11.55
CA LYS A 173 -9.86 -10.83 12.02
C LYS A 173 -10.77 -11.18 13.20
#